data_AF-A0A7C6N9I7-F1
#
_entry.id   AF-A0A7C6N9I7-F1
#
_cell.length_a   1.000
_cell.length_b   1.000
_cell.length_c   1.000
_cell.angle_alpha   90.00
_cell.angle_beta   90.00
_cell.angle_gamma   90.00
#
_symmetry.space_group_name_H-M   'P 1'
#
loop_
_entity.id
_entity.type
_entity.pdbx_description
1 polymer ?
#
loop_
_entity_poly.entity_id
_entity_poly.type
_entity_poly.pdbx_seq_one_letter_code
_entity_poly.pdbx_strand_id
1 'polypeptide(L)' 'MRVIITEHAHKRLRDMRQDKILISDIINAASGIPGRIPTATRFRGFLAKSGRVFDIVSKDIPGGRLVITIIGK' A
#
# COMPACT_ATOMS: atom_id res chain seq x y z
N MET A 1 13.64 -4.18 3.63
CA MET A 1 12.90 -3.31 4.56
C MET A 1 11.56 -3.96 4.89
N ARG A 2 11.16 -4.02 6.16
CA ARG A 2 9.86 -4.62 6.55
C ARG A 2 8.71 -3.72 6.13
N VAL A 3 7.68 -4.28 5.49
CA VAL A 3 6.41 -3.61 5.20
C VAL A 3 5.40 -3.97 6.29
N ILE A 4 4.70 -2.98 6.82
CA ILE A 4 3.70 -3.12 7.88
C ILE A 4 2.37 -2.62 7.32
N ILE A 5 1.40 -3.52 7.14
CA ILE A 5 0.07 -3.16 6.67
C ILE A 5 -0.78 -2.88 7.91
N THR A 6 -1.34 -1.67 8.01
CA THR A 6 -2.24 -1.34 9.12
C THR A 6 -3.52 -2.15 9.06
N GLU A 7 -4.16 -2.32 10.21
CA GLU A 7 -5.49 -2.94 10.29
C GLU A 7 -6.51 -2.18 9.41
N HIS A 8 -6.44 -0.85 9.40
CA HIS A 8 -7.25 -0.02 8.51
C HIS A 8 -7.05 -0.38 7.03
N ALA A 9 -5.80 -0.44 6.57
CA ALA A 9 -5.46 -0.87 5.21
C ALA A 9 -5.95 -2.30 4.92
N HIS A 10 -5.84 -3.21 5.88
CA HIS A 10 -6.33 -4.59 5.73
C HIS A 10 -7.86 -4.66 5.58
N LYS A 11 -8.62 -3.87 6.37
CA LYS A 11 -10.09 -3.77 6.22
C LYS A 11 -10.51 -3.25 4.86
N ARG A 12 -9.76 -2.29 4.31
CA ARG A 12 -10.04 -1.71 2.99
C ARG A 12 -10.05 -2.77 1.88
N LEU A 13 -9.25 -3.83 1.97
CA LEU A 13 -9.23 -4.90 0.97
C LEU A 13 -10.55 -5.69 0.84
N ARG A 14 -11.46 -5.56 1.81
CA ARG A 14 -12.80 -6.18 1.74
C ARG A 14 -13.83 -5.32 0.99
N ASP A 15 -13.50 -4.06 0.72
CA ASP A 15 -14.36 -3.16 -0.05
C ASP A 15 -14.27 -3.51 -1.55
N MET A 16 -15.42 -3.57 -2.24
CA MET A 16 -15.50 -3.81 -3.68
C MET A 16 -14.60 -2.88 -4.50
N ARG A 17 -14.39 -1.65 -4.01
CA ARG A 17 -13.48 -0.69 -4.65
C ARG A 17 -12.03 -1.17 -4.66
N GLN A 18 -11.65 -2.02 -3.71
CA GLN A 18 -10.30 -2.58 -3.55
C GLN A 18 -10.20 -4.04 -3.99
N ASP A 19 -11.29 -4.59 -4.52
CA ASP A 19 -11.36 -5.98 -4.94
C ASP A 19 -10.19 -6.33 -5.90
N LYS A 20 -9.73 -7.59 -5.88
CA LYS A 20 -8.57 -8.06 -6.67
C LYS A 20 -7.23 -7.35 -6.42
N ILE A 21 -7.11 -6.55 -5.36
CA ILE A 21 -5.81 -6.07 -4.86
C ILE A 21 -5.39 -7.02 -3.73
N LEU A 22 -4.24 -7.67 -3.87
CA LEU A 22 -3.73 -8.61 -2.87
C LEU A 22 -2.73 -7.94 -1.93
N ILE A 23 -2.54 -8.56 -0.76
CA ILE A 23 -1.47 -8.18 0.19
C ILE A 23 -0.10 -8.19 -0.50
N SER A 24 0.17 -9.15 -1.38
CA SER A 24 1.42 -9.21 -2.13
C SER A 24 1.62 -8.01 -3.06
N ASP A 25 0.55 -7.49 -3.68
CA ASP A 25 0.63 -6.29 -4.52
C ASP A 25 1.02 -5.06 -3.68
N ILE A 26 0.45 -4.94 -2.48
CA ILE A 26 0.76 -3.87 -1.53
C ILE A 26 2.22 -3.96 -1.05
N ILE A 27 2.69 -5.16 -0.70
CA ILE A 27 4.06 -5.37 -0.26
C ILE A 27 5.05 -5.01 -1.37
N ASN A 28 4.78 -5.43 -2.61
CA ASN A 28 5.62 -5.11 -3.76
C ASN A 28 5.66 -3.60 -4.02
N ALA A 29 4.49 -2.93 -4.01
CA ALA A 29 4.38 -1.49 -4.19
C ALA A 29 5.16 -0.72 -3.10
N ALA A 30 4.94 -1.05 -1.82
CA ALA A 30 5.60 -0.38 -0.71
C ALA A 30 7.11 -0.61 -0.69
N SER A 31 7.56 -1.84 -1.00
CA SER A 31 8.98 -2.19 -1.03
C SER A 31 9.74 -1.54 -2.20
N GLY A 32 9.04 -1.25 -3.30
CA GLY A 32 9.62 -0.61 -4.49
C GLY A 32 9.81 0.90 -4.38
N ILE A 33 9.22 1.58 -3.39
CA ILE A 33 9.40 3.03 -3.22
C ILE A 33 10.82 3.30 -2.71
N PRO A 34 11.66 4.05 -3.44
CA PRO A 34 13.01 4.36 -2.99
C PRO A 34 13.00 5.42 -1.87
N GLY A 35 14.10 5.47 -1.12
CA GLY A 35 14.33 6.49 -0.09
C GLY A 35 13.46 6.33 1.15
N ARG A 36 13.57 7.31 2.06
CA ARG A 36 12.81 7.39 3.31
C ARG A 36 11.56 8.25 3.12
N ILE A 37 10.44 7.80 3.67
CA ILE A 37 9.14 8.49 3.63
C ILE A 37 8.82 9.06 5.03
N PRO A 38 9.28 10.27 5.37
CA PRO A 38 9.17 10.80 6.74
C PRO A 38 7.72 11.16 7.13
N THR A 39 6.88 11.48 6.14
CA THR A 39 5.49 11.92 6.32
C THR A 39 4.54 11.00 5.55
N ALA A 40 3.27 10.93 5.97
CA ALA A 40 2.26 10.14 5.26
C ALA A 40 2.09 10.66 3.83
N THR A 41 2.56 9.89 2.86
CA THR A 41 2.66 10.30 1.46
C THR A 41 1.88 9.35 0.58
N ARG A 42 1.08 9.90 -0.34
CA ARG A 42 0.32 9.12 -1.33
C ARG A 42 1.16 8.88 -2.56
N PHE A 43 1.42 7.61 -2.84
CA PHE A 43 2.04 7.15 -4.07
C PHE A 43 0.96 6.59 -4.98
N ARG A 44 0.99 6.97 -6.26
CA ARG A 44 -0.12 6.73 -7.19
C ARG A 44 0.28 5.78 -8.30
N GLY A 45 -0.71 5.06 -8.83
CA GLY A 45 -0.58 4.35 -10.10
C GLY A 45 0.17 3.01 -10.03
N PHE A 46 0.11 2.31 -8.90
CA PHE A 46 0.60 0.94 -8.84
C PHE A 46 -0.34 0.00 -9.58
N LEU A 47 0.24 -1.04 -10.18
CA LEU A 47 -0.49 -2.07 -10.91
C LEU A 47 -0.49 -3.36 -10.08
N ALA A 48 -1.67 -3.84 -9.72
CA ALA A 48 -1.83 -5.15 -9.09
C ALA A 48 -1.64 -6.26 -10.13
N LYS A 49 -1.33 -7.49 -9.67
CA LYS A 49 -1.24 -8.67 -10.55
C LYS A 49 -2.52 -8.90 -11.38
N SER A 50 -3.67 -8.48 -10.85
CA SER A 50 -4.97 -8.53 -11.53
C SER A 50 -5.15 -7.51 -12.66
N GLY A 51 -4.20 -6.60 -12.85
CA GLY A 51 -4.31 -5.45 -13.77
C GLY A 51 -5.02 -4.23 -13.15
N ARG A 52 -5.48 -4.32 -11.89
CA ARG A 52 -6.13 -3.18 -11.23
C ARG A 52 -5.11 -2.11 -10.85
N VAL A 53 -5.48 -0.86 -11.09
CA VAL A 53 -4.66 0.29 -10.69
C VAL A 53 -5.07 0.74 -9.29
N PHE A 54 -4.08 0.98 -8.43
CA PHE A 54 -4.31 1.45 -7.08
C PHE A 54 -3.21 2.42 -6.61
N ASP A 55 -3.54 3.16 -5.56
CA ASP A 55 -2.63 4.03 -4.85
C ASP A 55 -2.44 3.51 -3.42
N ILE A 56 -1.31 3.85 -2.80
CA ILE A 56 -1.08 3.60 -1.37
C ILE A 56 -0.69 4.88 -0.65
N VAL A 57 -1.07 5.00 0.61
CA VAL A 57 -0.54 6.03 1.52
C VAL A 57 0.44 5.34 2.46
N SER A 58 1.68 5.82 2.50
CA SER A 58 2.74 5.19 3.29
C SER A 58 3.58 6.19 4.07
N LYS A 59 4.17 5.73 5.17
CA LYS A 59 5.09 6.46 6.05
C LYS A 59 6.09 5.48 6.66
N ASP A 60 7.35 5.88 6.76
CA ASP A 60 8.37 5.08 7.46
C ASP A 60 8.36 5.39 8.96
N ILE A 61 8.41 4.34 9.77
CA ILE A 61 8.46 4.37 11.25
C ILE A 61 9.65 3.54 11.76
N PRO A 62 10.08 3.69 13.02
CA PRO A 62 10.99 2.75 13.66
C PRO A 62 10.36 1.34 13.63
N GLY A 63 10.80 0.49 12.71
CA GLY A 63 10.23 -0.85 12.47
C GLY A 63 9.90 -1.17 11.01
N GLY A 64 9.78 -0.17 10.14
CA GLY A 64 9.61 -0.38 8.71
C GLY A 64 8.70 0.63 8.03
N ARG A 65 8.21 0.25 6.85
CA ARG A 65 7.31 1.06 6.03
C ARG A 65 5.86 0.72 6.34
N LEU A 66 5.17 1.65 6.98
CA LEU A 66 3.75 1.53 7.32
C LEU A 66 2.89 1.87 6.10
N VAL A 67 2.00 0.97 5.70
CA VAL A 67 0.94 1.23 4.72
C VAL A 67 -0.33 1.58 5.48
N ILE A 68 -0.72 2.85 5.38
CA ILE A 68 -1.81 3.45 6.14
C ILE A 68 -3.15 3.12 5.46
N THR A 69 -3.26 3.24 4.14
CA THR A 69 -4.48 2.90 3.40
C THR A 69 -4.17 2.56 1.94
N ILE A 70 -5.13 1.91 1.28
CA ILE A 70 -5.12 1.56 -0.16
C ILE A 70 -6.30 2.24 -0.83
N ILE A 71 -6.09 2.77 -2.05
CA ILE A 71 -7.10 3.46 -2.83
C ILE A 71 -7.11 2.92 -4.26
N GLY A 72 -7.96 1.93 -4.49
CA GLY A 72 -8.30 1.38 -5.80
C GLY A 72 -9.08 2.38 -6.64
N LYS A 73 -8.81 2.32 -7.95
CA LYS A 73 -9.50 3.07 -8.99
C LYS A 73 -10.57 2.21 -9.66
#